data_AF-A0A960BTW3-F1
#
_entry.id   AF-A0A960BTW3-F1
#
_cell.length_a   1.000
_cell.length_b   1.000
_cell.length_c   1.000
_cell.angle_alpha   90.00
_cell.angle_beta   90.00
_cell.angle_gamma   90.00
#
_symmetry.space_group_name_H-M   'P 1'
#
loop_
_entity.id
_entity.type
_entity.pdbx_description
1 polymer ?
#
loop_
_entity_poly.entity_id
_entity_poly.type
_entity_poly.pdbx_seq_one_letter_code
_entity_poly.pdbx_strand_id
1 'polypeptide(L)' 'PGRFDEDGEKRIPLDISVGDVVVYSKYGGTEIKYQGEDYLILSARDVLAVVEK' A
#
# COMPACT_ATOMS: atom_id res chain seq x y z
N PRO A 1 -9.62 6.38 -2.88
CA PRO A 1 -8.45 5.88 -2.13
C PRO A 1 -7.21 6.72 -2.49
N GLY A 2 -6.17 6.73 -1.66
CA GLY A 2 -4.93 7.49 -1.91
C GLY A 2 -4.87 8.85 -1.18
N ARG A 3 -3.67 9.45 -1.14
CA ARG A 3 -3.44 10.72 -0.42
C ARG A 3 -4.18 11.87 -1.09
N PHE A 4 -4.52 12.92 -0.34
CA PHE A 4 -4.96 14.17 -0.96
C PHE A 4 -3.82 14.84 -1.74
N ASP A 5 -4.18 15.58 -2.78
CA ASP A 5 -3.31 16.59 -3.38
C ASP A 5 -3.02 17.74 -2.40
N GLU A 6 -2.16 18.67 -2.79
CA GLU A 6 -1.70 19.76 -1.92
C GLU A 6 -2.84 20.72 -1.57
N ASP A 7 -3.82 20.86 -2.46
CA ASP A 7 -5.00 21.71 -2.30
C ASP A 7 -6.15 21.01 -1.54
N GLY A 8 -6.07 19.69 -1.34
CA GLY A 8 -7.08 18.91 -0.63
C GLY A 8 -8.37 18.62 -1.42
N GLU A 9 -8.42 19.00 -2.70
CA GLU A 9 -9.61 18.85 -3.54
C GLU A 9 -9.74 17.44 -4.14
N LYS A 10 -8.60 16.80 -4.47
CA LYS A 10 -8.59 15.52 -5.18
C LYS A 10 -7.75 14.48 -4.46
N ARG A 11 -8.12 13.23 -4.68
CA ARG A 11 -7.34 12.07 -4.25
C ARG A 11 -6.36 11.71 -5.36
N ILE A 12 -5.08 11.62 -5.01
CA ILE A 12 -4.07 11.05 -5.90
C ILE A 12 -4.31 9.54 -5.91
N PRO A 13 -4.56 8.94 -7.09
CA PRO A 13 -4.78 7.50 -7.20
C PRO A 13 -3.54 6.72 -6.75
N LEU A 14 -3.75 5.46 -6.39
CA LEU A 14 -2.66 4.53 -6.10
C LEU A 14 -2.29 3.80 -7.39
N ASP A 15 -0.99 3.56 -7.59
CA ASP A 15 -0.47 2.81 -8.73
C ASP A 15 -0.50 1.28 -8.50
N ILE A 16 -1.34 0.81 -7.58
CA ILE A 16 -1.50 -0.60 -7.21
C ILE A 16 -2.98 -0.96 -7.10
N SER A 17 -3.28 -2.23 -7.37
CA SER A 17 -4.61 -2.81 -7.35
C SER A 17 -4.67 -4.03 -6.42
N VAL A 18 -5.90 -4.41 -6.04
CA VAL A 18 -6.12 -5.63 -5.25
C VAL A 18 -5.69 -6.84 -6.07
N GLY A 19 -4.82 -7.67 -5.49
CA GLY A 19 -4.28 -8.88 -6.13
C GLY A 19 -2.86 -8.71 -6.65
N ASP A 20 -2.32 -7.49 -6.70
CA ASP A 20 -0.93 -7.26 -7.10
C ASP A 20 0.04 -7.90 -6.10
N VAL A 21 1.08 -8.53 -6.65
CA VAL A 21 2.24 -8.99 -5.87
C VAL A 21 3.27 -7.88 -5.90
N VAL A 22 3.68 -7.38 -4.73
CA VAL A 22 4.53 -6.19 -4.64
C VAL A 22 5.81 -6.45 -3.85
N VAL A 23 6.85 -5.70 -4.20
CA VAL A 23 8.04 -5.53 -3.37
C VAL A 23 7.85 -4.27 -2.54
N TYR A 24 8.05 -4.36 -1.23
CA TYR A 24 7.93 -3.22 -0.31
C TYR A 24 9.13 -3.11 0.62
N SER A 25 9.32 -1.94 1.23
CA SER A 25 10.38 -1.70 2.21
C SER A 25 10.17 -2.50 3.49
N LYS A 26 11.17 -3.30 3.88
CA LYS A 26 11.10 -4.24 5.02
C LYS A 26 10.83 -3.57 6.38
N TYR A 27 11.24 -2.32 6.56
CA TYR A 27 11.25 -1.64 7.87
C TYR A 27 10.05 -0.70 8.09
N GLY A 28 9.01 -0.80 7.25
CA GLY A 28 7.80 0.03 7.31
C GLY A 28 6.53 -0.76 7.59
N GLY A 29 5.51 -0.07 8.09
CA GLY A 29 4.16 -0.59 8.29
C GLY A 29 3.82 -1.03 9.71
N THR A 30 2.57 -1.44 9.88
CA THR A 30 2.00 -1.93 11.14
C THR A 30 1.45 -3.33 10.92
N GLU A 31 2.00 -4.30 11.65
CA GLU A 31 1.50 -5.67 11.64
C GLU A 31 0.16 -5.75 12.40
N ILE A 32 -0.82 -6.44 11.82
CA ILE A 32 -2.11 -6.71 12.45
C ILE A 32 -2.51 -8.18 12.24
N LYS A 33 -3.23 -8.73 13.21
CA LYS A 33 -3.90 -10.02 13.07
C LYS A 33 -5.40 -9.80 12.89
N TYR A 34 -5.98 -10.38 11.86
CA TYR A 34 -7.42 -10.31 11.61
C TYR A 34 -7.93 -11.66 11.13
N GLN A 35 -8.99 -12.18 11.77
CA GLN A 35 -9.58 -13.50 11.46
C GLN A 35 -8.57 -14.67 11.44
N GLY A 36 -7.49 -14.58 12.22
CA GLY A 36 -6.45 -15.63 12.29
C GLY A 36 -5.36 -15.52 11.23
N GLU A 37 -5.43 -14.53 10.34
CA GLU A 37 -4.40 -14.24 9.35
C GLU A 37 -3.55 -13.03 9.74
N ASP A 38 -2.29 -13.05 9.30
CA ASP A 38 -1.32 -11.98 9.47
C ASP A 38 -1.38 -11.02 8.28
N TYR A 39 -1.57 -9.73 8.56
CA TYR A 39 -1.55 -8.67 7.57
C TYR A 39 -0.56 -7.59 7.96
N LEU A 40 -0.08 -6.86 6.95
CA LEU A 40 0.75 -5.67 7.12
C LEU A 40 0.04 -4.47 6.50
N ILE A 41 -0.24 -3.45 7.31
CA ILE A 41 -0.71 -2.16 6.82
C ILE A 41 0.52 -1.32 6.50
N LEU A 42 0.70 -0.93 5.25
CA LEU A 42 1.77 -0.02 4.83
C LEU A 42 1.24 1.16 4.00
N SER A 43 2.04 2.23 3.94
CA SER A 43 1.77 3.34 3.04
C SER A 43 2.06 2.92 1.60
N ALA A 44 1.30 3.43 0.63
CA ALA A 44 1.58 3.17 -0.77
C ALA A 44 2.98 3.63 -1.21
N ARG A 45 3.59 4.60 -0.49
CA ARG A 45 4.97 5.06 -0.74
C ARG A 45 6.03 4.02 -0.39
N ASP A 46 5.70 3.04 0.45
CA ASP A 46 6.61 1.97 0.84
C ASP A 46 6.62 0.81 -0.16
N VAL A 47 5.71 0.83 -1.14
CA VAL A 47 5.70 -0.10 -2.28
C VAL A 47 6.72 0.37 -3.32
N LEU A 48 7.70 -0.49 -3.61
CA LEU A 48 8.83 -0.18 -4.48
C LEU A 48 8.60 -0.64 -5.92
N ALA A 49 7.88 -1.75 -6.11
CA ALA A 49 7.57 -2.31 -7.42
C ALA A 49 6.38 -3.28 -7.36
N VAL A 50 5.69 -3.43 -8.49
CA VAL A 50 4.77 -4.55 -8.77
C VAL A 50 5.55 -5.63 -9.52
N VAL A 51 5.39 -6.90 -9.12
CA VAL A 51 6.04 -8.05 -9.75
C VAL A 51 5.08 -8.67 -10.76
N GLU A 52 5.43 -8.56 -12.05
CA GLU A 52 4.74 -9.25 -13.14
C GLU A 52 5.46 -10.58 -13.46
N LYS A 53 4.70 -11.60 -13.88
CA LYS A 53 5.23 -12.91 -14.28
C LYS A 53 5.65 -12.94 -15.74
#